data_AF-A0A7Y0SQZ3-F1
#
_entry.id   AF-A0A7Y0SQZ3-F1
#
_cell.length_a   1.000
_cell.length_b   1.000
_cell.length_c   1.000
_cell.angle_alpha   90.00
_cell.angle_beta   90.00
_cell.angle_gamma   90.00
#
_symmetry.space_group_name_H-M   'P 1'
#
loop_
_entity.id
_entity.type
_entity.pdbx_description
1 polymer ?
#
loop_
_entity_poly.entity_id
_entity_poly.type
_entity_poly.pdbx_seq_one_letter_code
_entity_poly.pdbx_strand_id
1 'polypeptide(L)'
;KGSLASLVSIATLAVYLILVPLLIFFLLKDKEEMLRIASGILPKNRKLANKVWHEMNEQISNYIRGKVLEILIVGGVSYVTFALLDLRYSALLAVAVGLSV
;
A
#
# COMPACT_ATOMS: atom_id res chain seq x y z
N LYS A 1 3.81 43.71 27.59
CA LYS A 1 3.27 42.84 26.51
C LYS A 1 3.25 41.33 26.87
N GLY A 2 3.70 40.89 28.06
CA GLY A 2 3.68 39.47 28.47
C GLY A 2 2.50 39.01 29.35
N SER A 3 1.63 39.90 29.83
CA SER A 3 0.53 39.55 30.77
C SER A 3 -0.75 39.06 30.07
N LEU A 4 -1.12 39.67 28.93
CA LEU A 4 -2.27 39.20 28.15
C LEU A 4 -2.01 37.80 27.56
N ALA A 5 -0.78 37.54 27.13
CA ALA A 5 -0.39 36.22 26.61
C ALA A 5 -0.44 35.13 27.69
N SER A 6 -0.04 35.43 28.94
CA SER A 6 -0.10 34.44 30.03
C SER A 6 -1.53 34.15 30.49
N LEU A 7 -2.41 35.16 30.54
CA LEU A 7 -3.83 34.98 30.85
C LEU A 7 -4.54 34.11 29.80
N VAL A 8 -4.25 34.33 28.51
CA VAL A 8 -4.80 33.51 27.41
C VAL A 8 -4.31 32.06 27.50
N SER A 9 -3.04 31.83 27.85
CA SER A 9 -2.49 30.47 28.04
C SER A 9 -3.14 29.72 29.20
N ILE A 10 -3.41 30.40 30.32
CA ILE A 10 -4.08 29.79 31.48
C ILE A 10 -5.53 29.41 31.13
N ALA A 11 -6.24 30.29 30.41
CA ALA A 11 -7.59 30.00 29.94
C ALA A 11 -7.60 28.79 28.97
N THR A 12 -6.62 28.72 28.06
CA THR A 12 -6.46 27.59 27.14
C THR A 12 -6.21 26.28 27.87
N LEU A 13 -5.35 26.29 28.89
CA LEU A 13 -5.06 25.12 29.73
C LEU A 13 -6.32 24.65 30.49
N ALA A 14 -7.09 25.58 31.05
CA ALA A 14 -8.33 25.27 31.75
C ALA A 14 -9.36 24.62 30.82
N VAL A 15 -9.50 25.12 29.58
CA VAL A 15 -10.35 24.51 28.55
C VAL A 15 -9.85 23.10 28.22
N TYR A 16 -8.54 22.92 28.00
CA TYR A 16 -7.95 21.62 27.69
C TYR A 16 -8.18 20.59 28.79
N LEU A 17 -8.03 20.99 30.06
CA LEU A 17 -8.23 20.15 31.24
C LEU A 17 -9.64 19.58 31.32
N ILE A 18 -10.63 20.27 30.76
CA ILE A 18 -12.03 19.83 30.75
C ILE A 18 -12.34 19.08 29.46
N LEU A 19 -11.94 19.64 28.31
CA LEU A 19 -12.31 19.14 26.99
C LEU A 19 -11.66 17.78 26.69
N VAL A 20 -10.38 17.61 27.02
CA VAL A 20 -9.65 16.37 26.68
C VAL A 20 -10.19 15.16 27.44
N PRO A 21 -10.38 15.19 28.78
CA PRO A 21 -10.96 14.05 29.48
C PRO A 21 -12.39 13.73 29.03
N LEU A 22 -13.17 14.77 28.70
CA LEU A 22 -14.53 14.62 28.20
C LEU A 22 -14.56 13.96 26.80
N LEU A 23 -13.64 14.35 25.91
CA LEU A 23 -13.44 13.68 24.62
C LEU A 23 -13.02 12.22 24.78
N ILE A 24 -12.05 11.93 25.67
CA ILE A 24 -11.61 10.56 25.94
C ILE A 24 -12.77 9.72 26.49
N PHE A 25 -13.56 10.27 27.41
CA PHE A 25 -14.74 9.61 27.93
C PHE A 25 -15.74 9.26 26.83
N PHE A 26 -16.03 10.19 25.91
CA PHE A 26 -16.92 9.91 24.78
C PHE A 26 -16.34 8.87 23.82
N LEU A 27 -15.04 8.94 23.48
CA LEU A 27 -14.39 7.91 22.67
C LEU A 27 -14.50 6.52 23.32
N LEU A 28 -14.30 6.44 24.65
CA LEU A 28 -14.40 5.19 25.40
C LEU A 28 -15.85 4.70 25.51
N LYS A 29 -16.82 5.60 25.63
CA LYS A 29 -18.25 5.29 25.65
C LYS A 29 -18.70 4.70 24.30
N ASP A 30 -18.23 5.29 23.20
CA ASP A 30 -18.68 4.94 21.84
C ASP A 30 -17.78 3.86 21.20
N LYS A 31 -16.83 3.30 21.96
CA LYS A 31 -15.85 2.30 21.49
C LYS A 31 -16.49 1.10 20.79
N GLU A 32 -17.64 0.63 21.28
CA GLU A 32 -18.29 -0.58 20.78
C GLU A 32 -18.86 -0.36 19.38
N GLU A 33 -19.33 0.84 19.08
CA GLU A 33 -19.80 1.22 17.75
C GLU A 33 -18.63 1.37 16.79
N MET A 34 -17.54 2.01 17.23
CA MET A 34 -16.30 2.13 16.46
C MET A 34 -15.70 0.76 16.10
N LEU A 35 -15.65 -0.17 17.06
CA LEU A 35 -15.15 -1.53 16.84
C LEU A 35 -16.06 -2.32 15.90
N ARG A 36 -17.37 -2.09 15.92
CA ARG A 36 -18.34 -2.74 15.01
C ARG A 36 -18.15 -2.29 13.57
N ILE A 37 -17.91 -1.01 13.36
CA ILE A 37 -17.60 -0.45 12.03
C ILE A 37 -16.26 -1.00 11.53
N ALA A 38 -15.21 -0.98 12.37
CA ALA A 38 -13.89 -1.48 12.02
C ALA A 38 -13.90 -2.99 11.70
N SER A 39 -14.66 -3.79 12.47
CA SER A 39 -14.81 -5.22 12.23
C SER A 39 -15.64 -5.57 10.98
N GLY A 40 -16.47 -4.64 10.48
CA GLY A 40 -17.18 -4.79 9.21
C GLY A 40 -16.27 -4.74 7.97
N ILE A 41 -15.09 -4.10 8.09
CA ILE A 41 -14.07 -4.02 7.03
C ILE A 41 -13.27 -5.32 6.96
N LEU A 42 -13.17 -6.05 8.08
CA LEU A 42 -12.43 -7.30 8.16
C LEU A 42 -13.25 -8.47 7.60
N PRO A 43 -12.64 -9.40 6.86
CA PRO A 43 -13.34 -10.56 6.32
C PRO A 43 -13.87 -11.42 7.47
N LYS A 44 -15.20 -11.62 7.50
CA LYS A 44 -15.91 -12.44 8.50
C LYS A 44 -15.32 -13.85 8.64
N ASN A 45 -14.89 -14.42 7.51
CA ASN A 45 -14.30 -15.75 7.44
C ASN A 45 -12.77 -15.70 7.43
N ARG A 46 -12.16 -15.56 8.62
CA ARG A 46 -10.69 -15.50 8.76
C ARG A 46 -9.95 -16.70 8.14
N LYS A 47 -10.56 -17.89 8.18
CA LYS A 47 -10.00 -19.11 7.54
C LYS A 47 -9.96 -18.98 6.01
N LEU A 48 -11.01 -18.43 5.41
CA LEU A 48 -11.07 -18.19 3.96
C LEU A 48 -10.09 -17.09 3.56
N ALA A 49 -10.03 -16.00 4.33
CA ALA A 49 -9.08 -14.92 4.09
C ALA A 49 -7.62 -15.42 4.11
N ASN A 50 -7.26 -16.25 5.10
CA ASN A 50 -5.93 -16.86 5.15
C ASN A 50 -5.67 -17.83 4.00
N LYS A 51 -6.69 -18.59 3.57
CA LYS A 51 -6.57 -19.49 2.43
C LYS A 51 -6.31 -18.71 1.13
N VAL A 52 -7.12 -17.69 0.86
CA VAL A 52 -6.95 -16.80 -0.30
C VAL A 52 -5.60 -16.10 -0.24
N TRP A 53 -5.17 -15.63 0.93
CA TRP A 53 -3.84 -15.03 1.09
C TRP A 53 -2.72 -15.97 0.67
N HIS A 54 -2.80 -17.24 1.09
CA HIS A 54 -1.79 -18.22 0.75
C HIS A 54 -1.81 -18.59 -0.74
N GLU A 55 -3.00 -18.80 -1.31
CA GLU A 55 -3.19 -19.05 -2.73
C GLU A 55 -2.71 -17.87 -3.60
N MET A 56 -3.02 -16.64 -3.20
CA MET A 56 -2.52 -15.43 -3.87
C MET A 56 -1.00 -15.35 -3.82
N ASN A 57 -0.39 -15.65 -2.67
CA ASN A 57 1.06 -15.62 -2.54
C ASN A 57 1.73 -16.65 -3.49
N GLU A 58 1.15 -17.85 -3.59
CA GLU A 58 1.63 -18.87 -4.54
C GLU A 58 1.43 -18.44 -6.00
N GLN A 59 0.26 -17.91 -6.34
CA GLN A 59 -0.04 -17.42 -7.69
C GLN A 59 0.84 -16.25 -8.10
N ILE A 60 1.10 -15.31 -7.19
CA ILE A 60 2.02 -14.19 -7.43
C ILE A 60 3.43 -14.72 -7.70
N SER A 61 3.91 -15.68 -6.92
CA SER A 61 5.23 -16.29 -7.16
C SER A 61 5.31 -16.98 -8.52
N ASN A 62 4.29 -17.75 -8.89
CA ASN A 62 4.22 -18.44 -10.17
C ASN A 62 4.09 -17.45 -11.34
N TYR A 63 3.29 -16.41 -11.19
CA TYR A 63 3.14 -15.33 -12.17
C TYR A 63 4.48 -14.61 -12.40
N ILE A 64 5.18 -14.23 -11.34
CA ILE A 64 6.49 -13.57 -11.44
C ILE A 64 7.50 -14.48 -12.17
N ARG A 65 7.56 -15.77 -11.83
CA ARG A 65 8.45 -16.73 -12.50
C ARG A 65 8.13 -16.84 -13.99
N GLY A 66 6.85 -16.95 -14.34
CA GLY A 66 6.41 -16.97 -15.74
C GLY A 66 6.75 -15.67 -16.47
N LYS A 67 6.54 -14.53 -15.81
CA LYS A 67 6.78 -13.21 -16.40
C LYS A 67 8.24 -12.96 -16.70
N VAL A 68 9.13 -13.35 -15.79
CA VAL A 68 10.58 -13.25 -16.02
C VAL A 68 10.99 -14.10 -17.22
N LEU A 69 10.45 -15.31 -17.36
CA LEU A 69 10.74 -16.17 -18.51
C LEU A 69 10.24 -15.54 -19.83
N GLU A 70 9.04 -14.96 -19.82
CA GLU A 70 8.46 -14.25 -20.96
C GLU A 70 9.35 -13.07 -21.41
N ILE A 71 9.79 -12.23 -20.46
CA ILE A 71 10.70 -11.10 -20.72
C ILE A 71 12.01 -11.59 -21.37
N LEU A 72 12.58 -12.69 -20.86
CA LEU A 72 13.83 -13.25 -21.38
C LEU A 72 13.67 -13.81 -22.79
N ILE A 73 12.58 -14.54 -23.06
CA ILE A 73 12.31 -15.11 -24.38
C ILE A 73 12.06 -13.98 -25.39
N VAL A 74 11.14 -13.07 -25.08
CA VAL A 74 10.78 -11.96 -25.98
C VAL A 74 11.98 -11.05 -26.22
N GLY A 75 12.72 -10.69 -25.17
CA GLY A 75 13.94 -9.89 -25.28
C GLY A 75 15.01 -10.58 -26.11
N GLY A 76 15.23 -11.89 -25.91
CA GLY A 76 16.20 -12.67 -26.69
C GLY A 76 15.84 -12.77 -28.17
N VAL A 77 14.59 -13.10 -28.49
CA VAL A 77 14.10 -13.16 -29.88
C VAL A 77 14.17 -11.78 -30.55
N SER A 78 13.79 -10.72 -29.82
CA SER A 78 13.85 -9.35 -30.31
C SER A 78 15.30 -8.93 -30.59
N TYR A 79 16.25 -9.31 -29.74
CA TYR A 79 17.68 -9.02 -29.95
C TYR A 79 18.20 -9.67 -31.23
N VAL A 80 17.96 -10.97 -31.41
CA VAL A 80 18.38 -11.68 -32.63
C VAL A 80 17.79 -11.03 -33.87
N THR A 81 16.49 -10.69 -33.82
CA THR A 81 15.80 -10.04 -34.94
C THR A 81 16.41 -8.67 -35.25
N PHE A 82 16.62 -7.81 -34.23
CA PHE A 82 17.18 -6.48 -34.42
C PHE A 82 18.65 -6.49 -34.86
N ALA A 83 19.43 -7.48 -34.42
CA ALA A 83 20.80 -7.68 -34.87
C ALA A 83 20.87 -8.12 -36.34
N LEU A 84 19.97 -9.02 -36.77
CA LEU A 84 19.87 -9.43 -38.19
C LEU A 84 19.43 -8.30 -39.11
N LEU A 85 18.64 -7.36 -38.60
CA LEU A 85 18.19 -6.15 -39.31
C LEU A 85 19.21 -4.99 -39.26
N ASP A 86 20.39 -5.22 -38.68
CA ASP A 86 21.47 -4.23 -38.52
C ASP A 86 21.01 -2.92 -37.85
N LEU A 87 20.10 -3.02 -36.87
CA LEU A 87 19.58 -1.86 -36.17
C LEU A 87 20.61 -1.32 -35.17
N ARG A 88 20.81 0.00 -35.18
CA ARG A 88 21.57 0.70 -34.15
C ARG A 88 20.91 0.48 -32.79
N TYR A 89 21.71 0.15 -31.79
CA TYR A 89 21.24 -0.12 -30.42
C TYR A 89 20.29 -1.32 -30.30
N SER A 90 20.43 -2.34 -31.15
CA SER A 90 19.64 -3.58 -31.13
C SER A 90 19.45 -4.19 -29.73
N ALA A 91 20.50 -4.22 -28.89
CA ALA A 91 20.41 -4.70 -27.52
C ALA A 91 19.50 -3.85 -26.61
N LEU A 92 19.60 -2.51 -26.70
CA LEU A 92 18.76 -1.60 -25.90
C LEU A 92 17.29 -1.70 -26.31
N LEU A 93 17.05 -1.77 -27.62
CA LEU A 93 15.69 -1.92 -28.18
C LEU A 93 15.07 -3.25 -27.75
N ALA A 94 15.84 -4.34 -27.78
CA ALA A 94 15.37 -5.66 -27.39
C ALA A 94 15.00 -5.75 -25.90
N VAL A 95 15.79 -5.12 -25.03
CA VAL A 95 15.47 -5.02 -23.59
C VAL A 95 14.21 -4.19 -23.37
N ALA A 96 14.06 -3.06 -24.08
CA ALA A 96 12.86 -2.24 -23.98
C ALA A 96 11.59 -3.01 -24.39
N VAL A 97 11.67 -3.79 -25.47
CA VAL A 97 10.57 -4.65 -25.91
C VAL A 97 10.28 -5.75 -24.91
N GLY A 98 11.32 -6.48 -24.45
CA GLY A 98 11.17 -7.53 -23.45
C GLY A 98 10.49 -7.05 -22.17
N LEU A 99 10.85 -5.86 -21.68
CA LEU A 99 10.24 -5.25 -20.49
C LEU A 99 8.84 -4.66 -20.70
N SER A 100 8.42 -4.43 -21.95
CA SER A 100 7.11 -3.83 -22.27
C SER A 100 5.96 -4.83 -22.21
N VAL A 101 6.28 -6.12 -22.23
CA VAL A 101 5.31 -7.21 -22.14
C VAL A 101 4.92 -7.40 -20.68
#